data_AF-A0A0K8V3M8-F1
#
_entry.id   AF-A0A0K8V3M8-F1
#
_cell.length_a   1.000
_cell.length_b   1.000
_cell.length_c   1.000
_cell.angle_alpha   90.00
_cell.angle_beta   90.00
_cell.angle_gamma   90.00
#
_symmetry.space_group_name_H-M   'P 1'
#
loop_
_entity.id
_entity.type
_entity.pdbx_description
1 polymer ?
#
loop_
_entity_poly.entity_id
_entity_poly.type
_entity_poly.pdbx_seq_one_letter_code
_entity_poly.pdbx_strand_id
1 'polypeptide(L)'
;MSHHFQTLYSILAALHCLTAAKYVSGISYIDDVQLSHENGTWQCDRITCEHAIHGCKIWIRNNPEDENELIRSSACYTEDGTATRQLSQAQRMPKPKTVNIDIDSYIGAQSIYTTGYSLSWQEVKGTVAAEDWASVQQTTRDNMKAVDESNSSS
;
A
#
# COMPACT_ATOMS: atom_id res chain seq x y z
N MET A 1 0.86 30.18 52.59
CA MET A 1 0.24 29.91 51.27
C MET A 1 1.33 29.50 50.28
N SER A 2 1.82 28.27 50.30
CA SER A 2 2.93 27.89 49.38
C SER A 2 3.03 26.40 49.01
N HIS A 3 2.26 25.50 49.63
CA HIS A 3 2.36 24.06 49.32
C HIS A 3 1.29 23.53 48.35
N HIS A 4 0.19 24.27 48.13
CA HIS A 4 -0.87 23.83 47.21
C HIS A 4 -0.61 24.18 45.74
N PHE A 5 0.24 25.18 45.46
CA PHE A 5 0.55 25.58 44.09
C PHE A 5 1.59 24.67 43.41
N GLN A 6 2.43 24.00 44.19
CA GLN A 6 3.54 23.21 43.66
C GLN A 6 3.10 21.82 43.18
N THR A 7 2.09 21.23 43.84
CA THR A 7 1.47 19.95 43.43
C THR A 7 0.63 20.07 42.15
N LEU A 8 -0.01 21.22 41.91
CA LEU A 8 -0.78 21.47 40.68
C LEU A 8 0.11 21.50 39.42
N TYR A 9 1.32 22.06 39.51
CA TYR A 9 2.26 22.08 38.40
C TYR A 9 2.81 20.68 38.06
N SER A 10 3.00 19.82 39.07
CA SER A 10 3.47 18.44 38.84
C SER A 10 2.42 17.58 38.14
N ILE A 11 1.13 17.79 38.43
CA ILE A 11 0.03 17.07 37.75
C ILE A 11 -0.15 17.56 36.31
N LEU A 12 0.01 18.87 36.06
CA LEU A 12 -0.09 19.43 34.72
C LEU A 12 1.07 18.95 33.82
N ALA A 13 2.30 18.87 34.35
CA ALA A 13 3.45 18.34 33.61
C ALA A 13 3.33 16.84 33.31
N ALA A 14 2.71 16.05 34.21
CA ALA A 14 2.47 14.63 33.99
C ALA A 14 1.43 14.37 32.88
N LEU A 15 0.41 15.23 32.72
CA LEU A 15 -0.55 15.11 31.61
C LEU A 15 0.04 15.45 30.23
N HIS A 16 1.06 16.33 30.17
CA HIS A 16 1.76 16.65 28.91
C HIS A 16 2.73 15.55 28.45
N CYS A 17 3.01 14.57 29.31
CA CYS A 17 3.76 13.35 28.98
C CYS A 17 2.85 12.17 28.61
N LEU A 18 1.57 12.39 28.30
CA LEU A 18 0.82 11.48 27.44
C LEU A 18 1.37 11.63 26.03
N THR A 19 2.57 11.07 25.83
CA THR A 19 3.16 10.84 24.53
C THR A 19 2.10 10.16 23.69
N ALA A 20 1.57 10.87 22.69
CA ALA A 20 0.77 10.26 21.64
C ALA A 20 1.59 9.06 21.16
N ALA A 21 1.11 7.85 21.45
CA ALA A 21 1.79 6.63 21.04
C ALA A 21 1.98 6.76 19.52
N LYS A 22 3.24 6.77 19.07
CA LYS A 22 3.51 6.75 17.63
C LYS A 22 2.82 5.53 17.08
N TYR A 23 1.81 5.74 16.25
CA TYR A 23 1.11 4.70 15.53
C TYR A 23 2.14 3.78 14.84
N VAL A 24 2.20 2.53 15.27
CA VAL A 24 2.98 1.48 14.60
C VAL A 24 2.01 0.84 13.62
N SER A 25 2.07 1.25 12.35
CA SER A 25 1.11 0.78 11.37
C SER A 25 1.19 -0.73 11.18
N GLY A 26 0.06 -1.35 10.85
CA GLY A 26 0.07 -2.62 10.15
C GLY A 26 0.96 -2.60 8.90
N ILE A 27 1.28 -3.78 8.38
CA ILE A 27 2.09 -3.93 7.16
C ILE A 27 1.18 -3.75 5.94
N SER A 28 1.56 -2.81 5.07
CA SER A 28 0.94 -2.57 3.77
C SER A 28 1.70 -3.32 2.68
N TYR A 29 1.00 -4.13 1.90
CA TYR A 29 1.59 -4.88 0.79
C TYR A 29 1.69 -4.11 -0.53
N ILE A 30 1.28 -2.83 -0.55
CA ILE A 30 1.40 -1.95 -1.72
C ILE A 30 2.43 -0.82 -1.54
N ASP A 31 2.93 -0.61 -0.32
CA ASP A 31 3.84 0.52 -0.05
C ASP A 31 5.18 0.35 -0.77
N ASP A 32 5.61 -0.89 -1.02
CA ASP A 32 6.83 -1.20 -1.76
C ASP A 32 6.60 -1.46 -3.26
N VAL A 33 5.38 -1.28 -3.74
CA VAL A 33 5.01 -1.38 -5.16
C VAL A 33 5.29 -0.05 -5.84
N GLN A 34 6.03 -0.11 -6.94
CA GLN A 34 6.35 1.06 -7.75
C GLN A 34 5.45 1.09 -8.99
N LEU A 35 4.85 2.24 -9.27
CA LEU A 35 4.11 2.46 -10.51
C LEU A 35 4.39 3.90 -10.96
N SER A 36 5.02 4.05 -12.11
CA SER A 36 5.20 5.35 -12.75
C SER A 36 5.33 5.21 -14.26
N HIS A 37 5.03 6.30 -14.97
CA HIS A 37 5.23 6.41 -16.40
C HIS A 37 5.85 7.77 -16.71
N GLU A 38 7.10 7.78 -17.16
CA GLU A 38 7.87 8.99 -17.44
C GLU A 38 8.60 8.84 -18.77
N ASN A 39 8.44 9.81 -19.67
CA ASN A 39 9.13 9.87 -20.96
C ASN A 39 9.02 8.58 -21.81
N GLY A 40 7.88 7.88 -21.74
CA GLY A 40 7.66 6.62 -22.47
C GLY A 40 8.25 5.38 -21.81
N THR A 41 8.77 5.51 -20.59
CA THR A 41 9.29 4.42 -19.77
C THR A 41 8.33 4.14 -18.62
N TRP A 42 7.97 2.86 -18.45
CA TRP A 42 7.19 2.40 -17.33
C TRP A 42 8.09 1.81 -16.24
N GLN A 43 7.92 2.29 -15.01
CA GLN A 43 8.27 1.51 -13.82
C GLN A 43 7.04 0.68 -13.44
N CYS A 44 7.06 -0.60 -13.78
CA CYS A 44 5.99 -1.54 -13.50
C CYS A 44 6.43 -2.48 -12.38
N ASP A 45 6.30 -1.98 -11.16
CA ASP A 45 6.72 -2.64 -9.92
C ASP A 45 8.19 -3.06 -9.91
N ARG A 46 8.51 -4.34 -10.19
CA ARG A 46 9.88 -4.87 -10.18
C ARG A 46 10.52 -4.92 -11.57
N ILE A 47 9.80 -4.52 -12.61
CA ILE A 47 10.31 -4.46 -13.98
C ILE A 47 10.21 -3.04 -14.53
N THR A 48 11.18 -2.69 -15.36
CA THR A 48 11.19 -1.45 -16.14
C THR A 48 10.98 -1.81 -17.61
N CYS A 49 10.13 -1.05 -18.30
CA CYS A 49 9.78 -1.32 -19.68
C CYS A 49 9.90 -0.04 -20.50
N GLU A 50 10.61 -0.14 -21.61
CA GLU A 50 10.92 0.99 -22.48
C GLU A 50 10.29 0.78 -23.86
N HIS A 51 9.91 1.89 -24.51
CA HIS A 51 9.43 1.99 -25.89
C HIS A 51 8.17 1.19 -26.24
N ALA A 52 7.20 1.85 -26.89
CA ALA A 52 5.98 1.22 -27.42
C ALA A 52 5.14 0.42 -26.39
N ILE A 53 5.27 0.73 -25.10
CA ILE A 53 4.47 0.13 -24.02
C ILE A 53 3.23 0.99 -23.79
N HIS A 54 2.06 0.36 -23.85
CA HIS A 54 0.80 1.02 -23.57
C HIS A 54 0.48 1.04 -22.08
N GLY A 55 0.82 -0.02 -21.35
CA GLY A 55 0.51 -0.09 -19.94
C GLY A 55 1.29 -1.13 -19.13
N CYS A 56 0.96 -1.16 -17.85
CA CYS A 56 1.50 -1.98 -16.79
C CYS A 56 0.35 -2.66 -16.01
N LYS A 57 0.47 -3.97 -15.80
CA LYS A 57 -0.38 -4.78 -14.93
C LYS A 57 0.44 -5.28 -13.75
N ILE A 58 -0.10 -5.14 -12.54
CA ILE A 58 0.51 -5.64 -11.31
C ILE A 58 -0.51 -6.50 -10.58
N TRP A 59 -0.11 -7.72 -10.23
CA TRP A 59 -0.93 -8.62 -9.44
C TRP A 59 -0.13 -9.21 -8.28
N ILE A 60 -0.69 -9.11 -7.07
CA ILE A 60 -0.11 -9.67 -5.85
C ILE A 60 -1.20 -10.43 -5.10
N ARG A 61 -1.04 -11.74 -4.96
CA ARG A 61 -2.03 -12.63 -4.32
C ARG A 61 -1.35 -13.65 -3.44
N ASN A 62 -2.08 -14.22 -2.47
CA ASN A 62 -1.58 -15.33 -1.67
C ASN A 62 -1.10 -16.49 -2.55
N ASN A 63 0.03 -17.10 -2.18
CA ASN A 63 0.50 -18.34 -2.80
C ASN A 63 -0.41 -19.50 -2.32
N PRO A 64 -1.11 -20.22 -3.22
CA PRO A 64 -1.94 -21.36 -2.81
C PRO A 64 -1.13 -22.51 -2.21
N GLU A 65 0.19 -22.54 -2.42
CA GLU A 65 1.08 -23.60 -1.95
C GLU A 65 1.79 -23.25 -0.62
N ASP A 66 1.86 -21.98 -0.21
CA ASP A 66 2.47 -21.53 1.06
C ASP A 66 1.74 -20.29 1.60
N GLU A 67 1.08 -20.43 2.75
CA GLU A 67 0.31 -19.35 3.42
C GLU A 67 1.16 -18.14 3.85
N ASN A 68 2.49 -18.32 3.93
CA ASN A 68 3.44 -17.28 4.30
C ASN A 68 4.08 -16.61 3.09
N GLU A 69 3.57 -16.87 1.88
CA GLU A 69 4.06 -16.28 0.64
C GLU A 69 2.95 -15.60 -0.17
N LEU A 70 3.37 -14.61 -0.94
CA LEU A 70 2.61 -14.01 -2.02
C LEU A 70 3.24 -14.40 -3.35
N ILE A 71 2.42 -14.59 -4.36
CA ILE A 71 2.86 -14.50 -5.75
C ILE A 71 2.70 -13.04 -6.17
N ARG A 72 3.83 -12.40 -6.48
CA ARG A 72 3.92 -11.02 -6.96
C ARG A 72 4.38 -11.01 -8.38
N SER A 73 3.63 -10.31 -9.21
CA SER A 73 3.84 -10.35 -10.63
C SER A 73 3.52 -9.03 -11.30
N SER A 74 4.26 -8.76 -12.36
CA SER A 74 4.24 -7.49 -13.07
C SER A 74 4.37 -7.79 -14.56
N ALA A 75 3.58 -7.10 -15.39
CA ALA A 75 3.60 -7.28 -16.83
C ALA A 75 3.42 -5.94 -17.53
N CYS A 76 4.29 -5.64 -18.48
CA CYS A 76 4.10 -4.55 -19.42
C CYS A 76 3.44 -5.08 -20.70
N TYR A 77 2.59 -4.26 -21.31
CA TYR A 77 1.84 -4.66 -22.50
C TYR A 77 1.72 -3.52 -23.52
N THR A 78 1.64 -3.90 -24.79
CA THR A 78 1.35 -3.03 -25.94
C THR A 78 -0.15 -2.72 -26.04
N GLU A 79 -0.54 -1.81 -26.94
CA GLU A 79 -1.93 -1.34 -27.06
C GLU A 79 -2.93 -2.46 -27.46
N ASP A 80 -2.46 -3.48 -28.18
CA ASP A 80 -3.21 -4.69 -28.51
C ASP A 80 -3.33 -5.69 -27.34
N GLY A 81 -2.74 -5.37 -26.18
CA GLY A 81 -2.72 -6.22 -24.99
C GLY A 81 -1.60 -7.27 -24.97
N THR A 82 -0.72 -7.31 -25.98
CA THR A 82 0.39 -8.27 -26.01
C THR A 82 1.40 -7.93 -24.92
N ALA A 83 1.70 -8.90 -24.06
CA ALA A 83 2.70 -8.69 -23.01
C ALA A 83 4.12 -8.72 -23.59
N THR A 84 4.91 -7.70 -23.29
CA THR A 84 6.28 -7.53 -23.81
C THR A 84 7.35 -7.92 -22.81
N ARG A 85 7.06 -7.74 -21.51
CA ARG A 85 7.93 -8.13 -20.41
C ARG A 85 7.08 -8.54 -19.22
N GLN A 86 7.45 -9.66 -18.59
CA GLN A 86 6.76 -10.16 -17.41
C GLN A 86 7.77 -10.64 -16.36
N LEU A 87 7.39 -10.52 -15.09
CA LEU A 87 8.05 -11.15 -13.96
C LEU A 87 6.97 -11.70 -13.03
N SER A 88 7.21 -12.88 -12.48
CA SER A 88 6.38 -13.51 -11.45
C SER A 88 7.31 -14.17 -10.45
N GLN A 89 7.18 -13.84 -9.17
CA GLN A 89 8.06 -14.36 -8.12
C GLN A 89 7.30 -14.53 -6.81
N ALA A 90 7.74 -15.50 -6.02
CA ALA A 90 7.30 -15.65 -4.64
C ALA A 90 7.94 -14.56 -3.75
N GLN A 91 7.15 -14.01 -2.83
CA GLN A 91 7.59 -13.04 -1.85
C GLN A 91 7.12 -13.49 -0.46
N ARG A 92 8.04 -13.59 0.49
CA ARG A 92 7.70 -13.89 1.89
C ARG A 92 6.87 -12.78 2.51
N MET A 93 5.84 -13.18 3.26
CA MET A 93 4.96 -12.29 3.99
C MET A 93 5.54 -12.05 5.39
N PRO A 94 5.84 -10.79 5.77
CA PRO A 94 6.26 -10.53 7.13
C PRO A 94 5.13 -10.73 8.16
N LYS A 95 3.85 -10.56 7.74
CA LYS A 95 2.67 -10.83 8.57
C LYS A 95 1.55 -11.48 7.73
N PRO A 96 1.31 -12.80 7.83
CA PRO A 96 0.29 -13.49 7.05
C PRO A 96 -1.09 -12.83 7.14
N LYS A 97 -1.72 -12.63 5.97
CA LYS A 97 -3.10 -12.16 5.80
C LYS A 97 -3.58 -12.45 4.38
N THR A 98 -4.87 -12.32 4.10
CA THR A 98 -5.34 -12.39 2.71
C THR A 98 -4.95 -11.12 1.97
N VAL A 99 -4.30 -11.24 0.81
CA VAL A 99 -3.87 -10.11 -0.03
C VAL A 99 -4.42 -10.29 -1.43
N ASN A 100 -5.08 -9.25 -1.95
CA ASN A 100 -5.56 -9.19 -3.33
C ASN A 100 -5.27 -7.81 -3.93
N ILE A 101 -4.11 -7.68 -4.58
CA ILE A 101 -3.73 -6.46 -5.29
C ILE A 101 -3.80 -6.76 -6.78
N ASP A 102 -4.55 -5.96 -7.53
CA ASP A 102 -4.80 -6.15 -8.95
C ASP A 102 -4.98 -4.78 -9.62
N ILE A 103 -3.87 -4.27 -10.16
CA ILE A 103 -3.75 -2.93 -10.72
C ILE A 103 -3.53 -3.03 -12.21
N ASP A 104 -4.33 -2.26 -12.96
CA ASP A 104 -4.14 -2.00 -14.37
C ASP A 104 -3.84 -0.51 -14.56
N SER A 105 -2.78 -0.18 -15.29
CA SER A 105 -2.38 1.19 -15.56
C SER A 105 -1.95 1.33 -17.01
N TYR A 106 -2.41 2.37 -17.68
CA TYR A 106 -2.09 2.60 -19.09
C TYR A 106 -2.06 4.09 -19.42
N ILE A 107 -1.51 4.42 -20.58
CA ILE A 107 -1.44 5.79 -21.07
C ILE A 107 -2.85 6.38 -21.20
N GLY A 108 -3.12 7.46 -20.46
CA GLY A 108 -4.43 8.12 -20.43
C GLY A 108 -5.47 7.44 -19.52
N ALA A 109 -5.06 6.50 -18.67
CA ALA A 109 -5.93 5.89 -17.67
C ALA A 109 -6.56 6.93 -16.75
N GLN A 110 -7.82 6.73 -16.39
CA GLN A 110 -8.47 7.43 -15.29
C GLN A 110 -8.47 6.54 -14.06
N SER A 111 -8.19 7.12 -12.89
CA SER A 111 -8.15 6.38 -11.64
C SER A 111 -9.55 6.00 -11.16
N ILE A 112 -9.87 4.72 -11.30
CA ILE A 112 -11.09 4.08 -10.82
C ILE A 112 -10.66 2.81 -10.09
N TYR A 113 -10.51 2.92 -8.78
CA TYR A 113 -10.00 1.83 -7.95
C TYR A 113 -10.76 1.74 -6.63
N THR A 114 -10.69 0.56 -6.01
CA THR A 114 -11.14 0.30 -4.65
C THR A 114 -9.94 -0.04 -3.79
N THR A 115 -9.99 0.40 -2.54
CA THR A 115 -9.04 0.00 -1.49
C THR A 115 -9.83 -0.57 -0.32
N GLY A 116 -9.35 -1.67 0.24
CA GLY A 116 -9.94 -2.26 1.44
C GLY A 116 -8.87 -2.80 2.38
N TYR A 117 -9.14 -2.71 3.67
CA TYR A 117 -8.22 -3.19 4.70
C TYR A 117 -8.97 -3.71 5.92
N SER A 118 -8.42 -4.78 6.51
CA SER A 118 -8.74 -5.29 7.83
C SER A 118 -7.47 -5.88 8.48
N LEU A 119 -7.57 -6.35 9.72
CA LEU A 119 -6.45 -7.05 10.38
C LEU A 119 -6.04 -8.35 9.66
N SER A 120 -6.96 -8.98 8.92
CA SER A 120 -6.76 -10.25 8.22
C SER A 120 -6.79 -10.13 6.68
N TRP A 121 -6.98 -8.93 6.12
CA TRP A 121 -7.15 -8.75 4.69
C TRP A 121 -6.65 -7.39 4.17
N GLN A 122 -6.12 -7.35 2.96
CA GLN A 122 -5.84 -6.13 2.20
C GLN A 122 -6.22 -6.31 0.74
N GLU A 123 -6.90 -5.33 0.17
CA GLU A 123 -7.21 -5.26 -1.26
C GLU A 123 -6.90 -3.89 -1.84
N VAL A 124 -6.35 -3.89 -3.04
CA VAL A 124 -6.39 -2.74 -3.95
C VAL A 124 -6.67 -3.25 -5.34
N LYS A 125 -7.75 -2.76 -5.94
CA LYS A 125 -8.19 -3.26 -7.25
C LYS A 125 -8.67 -2.15 -8.15
N GLY A 126 -8.25 -2.17 -9.41
CA GLY A 126 -8.86 -1.34 -10.45
C GLY A 126 -7.85 -0.72 -11.39
N THR A 127 -8.31 0.29 -12.11
CA THR A 127 -7.49 1.07 -13.03
C THR A 127 -6.92 2.27 -12.29
N VAL A 128 -5.61 2.48 -12.40
CA VAL A 128 -4.91 3.59 -11.73
C VAL A 128 -4.06 4.35 -12.73
N ALA A 129 -4.27 5.66 -12.83
CA ALA A 129 -3.36 6.53 -13.55
C ALA A 129 -2.01 6.56 -12.83
N ALA A 130 -0.90 6.53 -13.57
CA ALA A 130 0.43 6.41 -12.97
C ALA A 130 0.73 7.58 -12.01
N GLU A 131 0.28 8.79 -12.34
CA GLU A 131 0.38 9.99 -11.53
C GLU A 131 -0.37 9.93 -10.18
N ASP A 132 -1.42 9.10 -10.10
CA ASP A 132 -2.25 8.97 -8.91
C ASP A 132 -1.77 7.87 -7.96
N TRP A 133 -0.72 7.12 -8.33
CA TRP A 133 -0.26 5.96 -7.54
C TRP A 133 0.07 6.33 -6.09
N ALA A 134 0.74 7.46 -5.87
CA ALA A 134 1.06 7.93 -4.53
C ALA A 134 -0.22 8.19 -3.69
N SER A 135 -1.29 8.66 -4.32
CA SER A 135 -2.59 8.88 -3.69
C SER A 135 -3.30 7.56 -3.34
N VAL A 136 -3.16 6.53 -4.18
CA VAL A 136 -3.64 5.17 -3.85
C VAL A 136 -2.94 4.64 -2.60
N GLN A 137 -1.60 4.74 -2.57
CA GLN A 137 -0.82 4.30 -1.41
C GLN A 137 -1.22 5.06 -0.14
N GLN A 138 -1.45 6.38 -0.24
CA GLN A 138 -1.91 7.17 0.90
C GLN A 138 -3.30 6.76 1.37
N THR A 139 -4.25 6.57 0.45
CA THR A 139 -5.63 6.14 0.78
C THR A 139 -5.62 4.79 1.50
N THR A 140 -4.78 3.85 1.07
CA THR A 140 -4.61 2.57 1.77
C THR A 140 -4.06 2.78 3.17
N ARG A 141 -3.03 3.62 3.36
CA ARG A 141 -2.50 3.92 4.70
C ARG A 141 -3.54 4.56 5.62
N ASP A 142 -4.39 5.43 5.10
CA ASP A 142 -5.47 6.07 5.86
C ASP A 142 -6.52 5.04 6.31
N ASN A 143 -6.91 4.12 5.42
CA ASN A 143 -7.80 3.00 5.77
C ASN A 143 -7.18 2.08 6.83
N MET A 144 -5.89 1.80 6.71
CA MET A 144 -5.16 1.00 7.70
C MET A 144 -5.18 1.65 9.07
N LYS A 145 -4.88 2.95 9.12
CA LYS A 145 -4.90 3.73 10.35
C LYS A 145 -6.27 3.70 11.01
N ALA A 146 -7.35 3.91 10.25
CA ALA A 146 -8.70 3.87 10.79
C ALA A 146 -9.05 2.50 11.43
N VAL A 147 -8.70 1.40 10.77
CA VAL A 147 -8.90 0.05 11.30
C VAL A 147 -8.05 -0.19 12.56
N ASP A 148 -6.76 0.12 12.50
CA ASP A 148 -5.86 -0.16 13.61
C ASP A 148 -6.24 0.68 14.86
N GLU A 149 -6.62 1.95 14.69
CA GLU A 149 -7.08 2.82 15.79
C GLU A 149 -8.38 2.30 16.41
N SER A 150 -9.37 1.88 15.61
CA SER A 150 -10.61 1.30 16.12
C SER A 150 -10.41 0.00 16.92
N ASN A 151 -9.35 -0.77 16.64
CA ASN A 151 -9.04 -2.01 17.36
C ASN A 151 -8.08 -1.79 18.55
N SER A 152 -7.33 -0.69 18.58
CA SER A 152 -6.42 -0.34 19.69
C SER A 152 -7.13 0.15 20.96
N SER A 153 -8.43 0.45 20.85
CA SER A 153 -9.27 0.98 21.93
C SER A 153 -10.07 -0.12 22.66
N SER A 154 -9.81 -1.40 22.37
CA SER A 154 -10.53 -2.58 22.89
C SER A 154 -9.72 -3.35 23.93
#